data_AF-H9MC25-F1
#
_entry.id   AF-H9MC25-F1
#
_cell.length_a   1.000
_cell.length_b   1.000
_cell.length_c   1.000
_cell.angle_alpha   90.00
_cell.angle_beta   90.00
_cell.angle_gamma   90.00
#
_symmetry.space_group_name_H-M   'P 1'
#
loop_
_entity.id
_entity.type
_entity.pdbx_description
1 polymer ?
#
loop_
_entity_poly.entity_id
_entity_poly.type
_entity_poly.pdbx_seq_one_letter_code
_entity_poly.pdbx_strand_id
1 'polypeptide(L)' 'GGFSLFDTCYDLSGLKTVKVPTVVFHFQGRADVSLPATNYLIPVDSSATFCFAFAGNTGGLSIIGNIQQQ' A
#
# COMPACT_ATOMS: atom_id res chain seq x y z
N GLY A 1 2.55 18.72 -2.88
CA GLY A 1 3.07 18.07 -1.67
C GLY A 1 2.81 16.57 -1.75
N GLY A 2 3.84 15.76 -1.53
CA GLY A 2 3.79 14.38 -1.00
C GLY A 2 3.12 13.24 -1.78
N PHE A 3 1.95 13.43 -2.37
CA PHE A 3 1.04 12.29 -2.67
C PHE A 3 0.73 12.07 -4.15
N SER A 4 1.30 12.86 -5.06
CA SER A 4 1.00 12.70 -6.49
C SER A 4 1.49 11.36 -7.07
N LEU A 5 2.27 10.58 -6.33
CA LEU A 5 2.78 9.29 -6.77
C LEU A 5 1.74 8.16 -6.59
N PHE A 6 0.93 8.22 -5.54
CA PHE A 6 -0.12 7.24 -5.30
C PHE A 6 -1.45 7.80 -5.80
N ASP A 7 -2.08 7.10 -6.72
CA ASP A 7 -3.30 7.54 -7.41
C ASP A 7 -4.59 7.14 -6.66
N THR A 8 -4.49 6.21 -5.72
CA THR A 8 -5.61 5.57 -5.06
C THR A 8 -5.57 5.85 -3.56
N CYS A 9 -6.52 6.67 -3.08
CA CYS A 9 -6.59 7.09 -1.68
C CYS A 9 -8.01 7.00 -1.13
N TYR A 10 -8.11 6.79 0.18
CA TYR A 10 -9.33 6.57 0.92
C TYR A 10 -9.38 7.53 2.10
N ASP A 11 -10.48 8.27 2.22
CA ASP A 11 -10.84 8.96 3.46
C ASP A 11 -11.43 7.92 4.42
N LEU A 12 -10.69 7.63 5.49
CA LEU A 12 -11.10 6.69 6.53
C LEU A 12 -11.52 7.43 7.81
N SER A 13 -11.67 8.76 7.73
CA SER A 13 -12.16 9.56 8.85
C SER A 13 -13.55 9.09 9.28
N GLY A 14 -13.78 9.09 10.59
CA GLY A 14 -15.04 8.62 11.17
C GLY A 14 -15.19 7.10 11.30
N LEU A 15 -14.29 6.29 10.73
CA LEU A 15 -14.29 4.84 10.92
C LEU A 15 -13.50 4.45 12.17
N LYS A 16 -14.14 3.70 13.08
CA LYS A 16 -13.48 3.15 14.28
C LYS A 16 -12.66 1.90 13.99
N THR A 17 -13.02 1.16 12.94
CA THR A 17 -12.36 -0.08 12.55
C THR A 17 -12.42 -0.20 11.04
N VAL A 18 -11.28 -0.49 10.42
CA VAL A 18 -11.15 -0.63 8.98
C VAL A 18 -10.72 -2.07 8.69
N LYS A 19 -11.42 -2.73 7.77
CA LYS A 19 -11.02 -4.02 7.22
C LYS A 19 -10.45 -3.80 5.83
N VAL A 20 -9.31 -4.40 5.58
CA VAL A 20 -8.50 -4.22 4.36
C VAL A 20 -8.22 -5.59 3.75
N PRO A 21 -8.09 -5.70 2.41
CA PRO A 21 -7.86 -6.98 1.75
C PRO A 21 -6.48 -7.55 2.11
N THR A 22 -6.36 -8.88 2.15
CA THR A 22 -5.03 -9.50 2.26
C THR A 22 -4.23 -9.28 0.99
N VAL A 23 -2.97 -8.87 1.13
CA VAL A 23 -2.02 -8.75 0.02
C VAL A 23 -0.84 -9.68 0.27
N VAL A 24 -0.50 -10.48 -0.73
CA VAL A 24 0.61 -11.44 -0.67
C VAL A 24 1.45 -11.31 -1.94
N PHE A 25 2.76 -11.25 -1.79
CA PHE A 25 3.71 -11.43 -2.87
C PHE A 25 4.06 -12.90 -3.00
N HIS A 26 3.71 -13.48 -4.15
CA HIS A 26 4.04 -14.84 -4.51
C HIS A 26 5.33 -14.85 -5.33
N PHE A 27 6.38 -15.43 -4.77
CA PHE A 27 7.66 -15.61 -5.44
C PHE A 27 7.79 -17.03 -6.00
N GLN A 28 8.75 -17.18 -6.92
CA GLN A 28 9.11 -18.49 -7.44
C GLN A 28 9.55 -19.43 -6.31
N GLY A 29 9.33 -20.73 -6.51
CA GLY A 29 9.67 -21.74 -5.51
C GLY A 29 8.66 -21.86 -4.36
N ARG A 30 7.44 -21.34 -4.52
CA ARG A 30 6.36 -21.36 -3.49
C ARG A 30 6.70 -20.55 -2.23
N ALA A 31 7.52 -19.51 -2.39
CA ALA A 31 7.83 -18.59 -1.31
C ALA A 31 6.83 -17.44 -1.34
N ASP A 32 6.14 -17.23 -0.21
CA ASP A 32 5.12 -16.19 -0.08
C ASP A 32 5.54 -15.17 0.98
N VAL A 33 5.29 -13.90 0.68
CA VAL A 33 5.44 -12.80 1.64
C VAL A 33 4.09 -12.13 1.82
N SER A 34 3.44 -12.41 2.95
CA SER A 34 2.20 -11.71 3.34
C SER A 34 2.54 -10.32 3.84
N LEU A 35 1.90 -9.31 3.26
CA LEU A 35 2.10 -7.92 3.66
C LEU A 35 1.08 -7.53 4.72
N PRO A 36 1.49 -7.11 5.94
CA PRO A 36 0.59 -6.41 6.85
C PRO A 36 0.04 -5.13 6.21
N ALA A 37 -1.11 -4.65 6.71
CA ALA A 37 -1.81 -3.48 6.20
C ALA A 37 -0.92 -2.24 6.06
N THR A 38 -0.01 -2.05 7.02
CA THR A 38 0.93 -0.93 7.05
C THR A 38 1.94 -0.94 5.90
N ASN A 39 2.15 -2.08 5.22
CA ASN A 39 3.03 -2.16 4.05
C ASN A 39 2.33 -1.77 2.73
N TYR A 40 0.99 -1.62 2.72
CA TYR A 40 0.27 -1.26 1.49
C TYR A 40 -0.79 -0.16 1.66
N LEU A 41 -1.08 0.29 2.88
CA LEU A 41 -1.90 1.47 3.16
C LEU A 41 -1.11 2.41 4.07
N ILE A 42 -0.73 3.57 3.54
CA ILE A 42 0.09 4.56 4.25
C ILE A 42 -0.74 5.82 4.57
N PRO A 43 -0.57 6.42 5.75
CA PRO A 43 -1.18 7.70 6.06
C PRO A 43 -0.54 8.79 5.21
N VAL A 44 -1.35 9.69 4.66
CA VAL A 44 -0.89 10.80 3.84
C VAL A 44 -1.19 12.16 4.46
N ASP A 45 -2.04 12.21 5.47
CA ASP A 45 -2.27 13.43 6.22
C ASP A 45 -2.58 13.10 7.68
N SER A 46 -2.81 14.15 8.47
CA SER A 46 -3.29 14.05 9.84
C SER A 46 -4.82 13.86 9.95
N SER A 47 -5.53 13.82 8.82
CA SER A 47 -7.00 13.76 8.73
C SER A 47 -7.52 12.35 8.45
N ALA A 48 -6.65 11.33 8.63
CA ALA A 48 -6.97 9.92 8.37
C ALA A 48 -7.27 9.59 6.91
N THR A 49 -6.65 10.31 5.97
CA THR A 49 -6.56 9.85 4.58
C THR A 49 -5.41 8.84 4.46
N PHE A 50 -5.69 7.70 3.83
CA PHE A 50 -4.70 6.65 3.57
C PHE A 50 -4.65 6.36 2.08
N CYS A 51 -3.45 6.24 1.52
CA CYS A 51 -3.26 5.87 0.13
C CYS A 51 -2.72 4.45 -0.01
N PHE A 52 -3.15 3.77 -1.08
CA PHE A 52 -2.60 2.49 -1.47
C PHE A 52 -1.17 2.69 -1.95
N ALA A 53 -0.20 2.05 -1.29
CA ALA A 53 1.23 2.31 -1.48
C ALA A 53 1.81 1.62 -2.73
N PHE A 54 1.04 1.60 -3.82
CA PHE A 54 1.43 1.10 -5.14
C PHE A 54 1.26 2.23 -6.14
N ALA A 55 2.35 2.55 -6.84
CA ALA A 55 2.35 3.55 -7.89
C ALA A 55 2.33 2.86 -9.25
N GLY A 56 1.56 3.41 -10.19
CA GLY A 56 1.60 2.95 -11.58
C GLY A 56 2.99 3.11 -12.19
N ASN A 57 3.43 2.11 -12.98
CA ASN A 57 4.66 2.18 -13.76
C ASN A 57 4.39 1.74 -15.22
N THR A 58 4.84 2.53 -16.19
CA THR A 58 4.67 2.26 -17.62
C THR A 58 5.72 1.30 -18.18
N GLY A 59 6.81 1.04 -17.45
CA GLY A 59 7.93 0.20 -17.92
C GLY A 59 7.75 -1.31 -17.73
N GLY A 60 6.60 -1.79 -17.25
CA GLY A 60 6.36 -3.22 -16.97
C GLY A 60 7.18 -3.81 -15.82
N LEU A 61 8.07 -3.02 -15.23
CA LEU A 61 8.86 -3.37 -14.06
C LEU A 61 8.05 -3.13 -12.78
N SER A 62 8.04 -4.10 -11.87
CA SER A 62 7.55 -3.89 -10.51
C SER A 62 8.73 -3.63 -9.57
N ILE A 63 8.64 -2.58 -8.76
CA ILE A 63 9.68 -2.20 -7.81
C ILE A 63 9.12 -2.34 -6.41
N ILE A 64 9.77 -3.16 -5.58
CA ILE A 64 9.40 -3.33 -4.17
C ILE A 64 10.14 -2.26 -3.35
N GLY A 65 9.40 -1.30 -2.82
CA GLY A 65 9.94 -0.20 -2.03
C GLY A 65 10.23 -0.58 -0.58
N ASN A 66 10.86 0.32 0.16
CA ASN A 66 11.19 0.12 1.58
C ASN A 66 9.96 -0.11 2.47
N ILE A 67 8.81 0.46 2.13
CA ILE A 67 7.56 0.27 2.87
C ILE A 67 7.10 -1.18 2.78
N GLN A 68 7.35 -1.89 1.69
CA GLN A 68 7.02 -3.31 1.54
C GLN A 68 8.12 -4.25 2.07
N GLN A 69 9.30 -3.74 2.40
CA GLN A 69 10.45 -4.52 2.92
C GLN A 69 10.60 -4.49 4.45
N GLN A 70 9.95 -3.53 5.13
CA GLN A 70 9.92 -3.43 6.59
C GLN A 70 8.92 -4.42 7.18
#